data_AF-A0A1W4WLC9-F1
#
_entry.id   AF-A0A1W4WLC9-F1
#
_cell.length_a   1.000
_cell.length_b   1.000
_cell.length_c   1.000
_cell.angle_alpha   90.00
_cell.angle_beta   90.00
_cell.angle_gamma   90.00
#
_symmetry.space_group_name_H-M   'P 1'
#
loop_
_entity.id
_entity.type
_entity.pdbx_description
1 polymer ?
#
loop_
_entity_poly.entity_id
_entity_poly.type
_entity_poly.pdbx_seq_one_letter_code
_entity_poly.pdbx_strand_id
1 'polypeptide(L)'
;MYYFITLTPTTWLVIGACVIILCIVLWATLKLLAKLEKRQRNISLASCFIATISGYLNQGYIIATAISANLVAKITTSYEYFPIKEIHELENQQKYGLCIRTGSYGFNNFSRYEDGKKLLLDKWINIVNVPECGNVNKEEVLVTKPCRDNLFHLENVAIMEYLLDNKIISCELTELPQKLFKTDNSIILNKFAERRLNDTLNVVYLQMLESGIRNRIKSQWLQRKIQEDNKKVLSPVTMQHMRGIFILNVFFMFEILVFNANNNSKSTKPKKLQKIIISKP
;
A
#
# COMPACT_ATOMS: atom_id res chain seq x y z
N MET A 1 0.72 9.22 9.83
CA MET A 1 -0.48 9.74 9.14
C MET A 1 -1.35 8.66 8.50
N TYR A 2 -0.96 7.37 8.50
CA TYR A 2 -1.73 6.28 7.90
C TYR A 2 -3.19 6.19 8.37
N TYR A 3 -3.46 6.38 9.68
CA TYR A 3 -4.82 6.32 10.24
C TYR A 3 -5.80 7.38 9.68
N PHE A 4 -5.32 8.56 9.27
CA PHE A 4 -6.20 9.55 8.66
C PHE A 4 -6.45 9.27 7.18
N ILE A 5 -5.51 8.57 6.52
CA ILE A 5 -5.59 8.17 5.11
C ILE A 5 -6.51 6.94 4.93
N THR A 6 -6.88 6.23 6.00
CA THR A 6 -7.76 5.07 5.89
C THR A 6 -9.15 5.44 5.40
N LEU A 7 -9.69 6.57 5.84
CA LEU A 7 -10.99 7.09 5.42
C LEU A 7 -10.85 8.25 4.44
N THR A 8 -11.82 8.40 3.54
CA THR A 8 -11.86 9.57 2.66
C THR A 8 -12.13 10.84 3.49
N PRO A 9 -11.65 12.02 3.06
CA PRO A 9 -11.94 13.28 3.74
C PRO A 9 -13.45 13.54 3.92
N THR A 10 -14.26 13.12 2.94
CA THR A 10 -15.72 13.19 3.01
C THR A 10 -16.30 12.35 4.14
N THR A 11 -15.77 11.15 4.37
CA THR A 11 -16.23 10.28 5.47
C THR A 11 -15.89 10.88 6.82
N TRP A 12 -14.70 11.47 6.96
CA TRP A 12 -14.32 12.18 8.18
C TRP A 12 -15.24 13.38 8.47
N LEU A 13 -15.61 14.16 7.45
CA LEU A 13 -16.54 15.29 7.61
C LEU A 13 -17.93 14.83 8.05
N VAL A 14 -18.43 13.74 7.46
CA VAL A 14 -19.73 13.17 7.84
C VAL A 14 -19.72 12.68 9.29
N ILE A 15 -18.67 11.92 9.69
CA ILE A 15 -18.52 11.46 11.07
C ILE A 15 -18.47 12.66 12.04
N GLY A 16 -17.69 13.70 11.70
CA GLY A 16 -17.62 14.94 12.48
C GLY A 16 -18.97 15.64 12.61
N ALA A 17 -19.71 15.77 11.52
CA ALA A 17 -21.05 16.36 11.52
C ALA A 17 -22.03 15.54 12.38
N CYS A 18 -22.01 14.21 12.29
CA CYS A 18 -22.83 13.33 13.13
C CYS A 18 -22.53 13.51 14.63
N VAL A 19 -21.25 13.62 15.00
CA VAL A 19 -20.85 13.86 16.40
C VAL A 19 -21.34 15.22 16.89
N ILE A 20 -21.23 16.27 16.08
CA ILE A 20 -21.71 17.62 16.44
C ILE A 20 -23.24 17.62 16.64
N ILE A 21 -23.99 17.03 15.71
CA ILE A 21 -25.45 16.92 15.81
C ILE A 21 -25.83 16.15 17.08
N LEU A 22 -25.13 15.06 17.38
CA LEU A 22 -25.34 14.27 18.59
C LEU A 22 -25.09 15.11 19.85
N CYS A 23 -24.02 15.89 19.92
CA CYS A 23 -23.76 16.78 21.04
C CYS A 23 -24.86 17.82 21.23
N ILE A 24 -25.39 18.39 20.13
CA ILE A 24 -26.50 19.34 20.17
C ILE A 24 -27.77 18.68 20.70
N VAL A 25 -28.09 17.46 20.22
CA VAL A 25 -29.26 16.69 20.67
C VAL A 25 -29.14 16.29 22.13
N LEU A 26 -27.98 15.81 22.58
CA LEU A 26 -27.72 15.50 23.99
C LEU A 26 -27.84 16.75 24.86
N TRP A 27 -27.29 17.88 24.43
CA TRP A 27 -27.41 19.13 25.18
C TRP A 27 -28.86 19.61 25.27
N ALA A 28 -29.60 19.57 24.16
CA ALA A 28 -31.00 19.98 24.12
C ALA A 28 -31.88 19.08 24.99
N THR A 29 -31.68 17.76 24.93
CA THR A 29 -32.40 16.78 25.75
C THR A 29 -32.09 16.95 27.24
N LEU A 30 -30.81 17.11 27.62
CA LEU A 30 -30.41 17.39 29.01
C LEU A 30 -31.03 18.70 29.53
N LYS A 31 -31.03 19.75 28.72
CA LYS A 31 -31.62 21.04 29.08
C LYS A 31 -33.14 20.93 29.26
N LEU A 32 -33.80 20.15 28.42
CA LEU A 32 -35.23 19.89 28.49
C LEU A 32 -35.58 19.01 29.72
N LEU A 33 -34.76 18.00 30.01
CA LEU A 33 -34.83 17.18 31.23
C LEU A 33 -34.74 18.04 32.49
N ALA A 34 -33.72 18.90 32.58
CA ALA A 34 -33.53 19.79 33.74
C ALA A 34 -34.72 20.75 33.94
N LYS A 35 -35.37 21.16 32.84
CA LYS A 35 -36.57 22.01 32.90
C LYS A 35 -37.82 21.23 33.33
N LEU A 36 -37.96 19.98 32.91
CA LEU A 36 -39.11 19.12 33.22
C LEU A 36 -39.01 18.46 34.61
N GLU A 37 -37.81 18.21 35.11
CA GLU A 37 -37.59 17.65 36.45
C GLU A 37 -38.23 18.51 37.55
N LYS A 38 -38.32 19.83 37.34
CA LYS A 38 -39.04 20.75 38.21
C LYS A 38 -40.58 20.61 38.17
N ARG A 39 -41.14 19.89 37.20
CA ARG A 39 -42.59 19.91 36.91
C ARG A 39 -43.30 18.56 37.06
N GLN A 40 -42.69 17.43 36.69
CA GLN A 40 -43.16 16.05 36.97
C GLN A 40 -42.18 15.02 36.38
N ARG A 41 -41.89 13.91 37.10
CA ARG A 41 -41.04 12.82 36.61
C ARG A 41 -41.81 11.91 35.65
N ASN A 42 -41.69 12.14 34.35
CA ASN A 42 -42.30 11.28 33.32
C ASN A 42 -41.32 10.18 32.87
N ILE A 43 -41.68 8.92 33.12
CA ILE A 43 -40.89 7.70 32.78
C ILE A 43 -40.63 7.60 31.26
N SER A 44 -41.54 8.09 30.43
CA SER A 44 -41.44 8.08 28.95
C SER A 44 -40.24 8.87 28.41
N LEU A 45 -39.78 9.91 29.12
CA LEU A 45 -38.68 10.74 28.63
C LEU A 45 -37.32 10.07 28.88
N ALA A 46 -37.19 9.34 30.00
CA ALA A 46 -36.00 8.56 30.31
C ALA A 46 -35.81 7.39 29.33
N SER A 47 -36.89 6.71 28.91
CA SER A 47 -36.80 5.64 27.92
C SER A 47 -36.37 6.15 26.54
N CYS A 48 -36.84 7.32 26.12
CA CYS A 48 -36.40 7.96 24.87
C CYS A 48 -34.90 8.32 24.91
N PHE A 49 -34.41 8.82 26.05
CA PHE A 49 -33.00 9.12 26.24
C PHE A 49 -32.12 7.84 26.19
N ILE A 50 -32.55 6.77 26.84
CA ILE A 50 -31.83 5.49 26.79
C ILE A 50 -31.83 4.91 25.37
N ALA A 51 -32.97 4.96 24.67
CA ALA A 51 -33.08 4.47 23.30
C ALA A 51 -32.17 5.24 22.34
N THR A 52 -32.10 6.57 22.46
CA THR A 52 -31.21 7.40 21.64
C THR A 52 -29.74 7.09 21.90
N ILE A 53 -29.32 7.02 23.17
CA ILE A 53 -27.95 6.63 23.53
C ILE A 53 -27.61 5.23 22.98
N SER A 54 -28.50 4.26 23.17
CA SER A 54 -28.31 2.89 22.69
C SER A 54 -28.13 2.85 21.16
N GLY A 55 -28.98 3.56 20.41
CA GLY A 55 -28.86 3.66 18.96
C GLY A 55 -27.50 4.23 18.51
N TYR A 56 -27.03 5.28 19.19
CA TYR A 56 -25.73 5.87 18.88
C TYR A 56 -24.55 4.99 19.26
N LEU A 57 -24.61 4.28 20.39
CA LEU A 57 -23.58 3.33 20.78
C LEU A 57 -23.45 2.20 19.75
N ASN A 58 -24.59 1.68 19.27
CA ASN A 58 -24.61 0.66 18.24
C ASN A 58 -24.03 1.18 16.91
N GLN A 59 -24.41 2.40 16.49
CA GLN A 59 -23.84 3.02 15.29
C GLN A 59 -22.33 3.27 15.43
N GLY A 60 -21.88 3.74 16.59
CA GLY A 60 -20.46 3.94 16.89
C GLY A 60 -19.67 2.63 16.82
N TYR A 61 -20.23 1.54 17.33
CA TYR A 61 -19.62 0.21 17.25
C TYR A 61 -19.49 -0.28 15.79
N ILE A 62 -20.53 -0.10 14.97
CA ILE A 62 -20.48 -0.45 13.54
C ILE A 62 -19.41 0.36 12.81
N ILE A 63 -19.32 1.67 13.07
CA ILE A 63 -18.29 2.53 12.48
C ILE A 63 -16.89 2.08 12.92
N ALA A 64 -16.70 1.79 14.22
CA ALA A 64 -15.41 1.35 14.75
C ALA A 64 -14.94 0.02 14.14
N THR A 65 -15.85 -0.94 13.98
CA THR A 65 -15.55 -2.22 13.33
C THR A 65 -15.25 -2.05 11.84
N ALA A 66 -16.00 -1.19 11.13
CA ALA A 66 -15.73 -0.87 9.72
C ALA A 66 -14.38 -0.19 9.52
N ILE A 67 -14.02 0.78 10.38
CA ILE A 67 -12.70 1.43 10.37
C ILE A 67 -11.60 0.40 10.61
N SER A 68 -11.79 -0.49 11.59
CA SER A 68 -10.81 -1.53 11.92
C SER A 68 -10.62 -2.51 10.76
N ALA A 69 -11.71 -2.95 10.13
CA ALA A 69 -11.66 -3.83 8.95
C ALA A 69 -10.94 -3.16 7.77
N ASN A 70 -11.25 -1.89 7.48
CA ASN A 70 -10.58 -1.13 6.42
C ASN A 70 -9.11 -0.87 6.72
N LEU A 71 -8.76 -0.63 7.98
CA LEU A 71 -7.39 -0.48 8.42
C LEU A 71 -6.62 -1.80 8.23
N VAL A 72 -7.17 -2.92 8.71
CA VAL A 72 -6.57 -4.24 8.52
C VAL A 72 -6.42 -4.54 7.03
N ALA A 73 -7.47 -4.32 6.24
CA ALA A 73 -7.41 -4.46 4.79
C ALA A 73 -6.24 -3.63 4.21
N LYS A 74 -6.15 -2.34 4.51
CA LYS A 74 -5.07 -1.46 4.03
C LYS A 74 -3.67 -1.84 4.52
N ILE A 75 -3.53 -2.38 5.73
CA ILE A 75 -2.24 -2.87 6.23
C ILE A 75 -1.87 -4.17 5.51
N THR A 76 -2.83 -5.08 5.32
CA THR A 76 -2.61 -6.34 4.61
C THR A 76 -2.40 -6.15 3.10
N THR A 77 -2.97 -5.09 2.54
CA THR A 77 -2.79 -4.64 1.17
C THR A 77 -1.89 -3.42 1.10
N SER A 78 -0.99 -3.25 2.07
CA SER A 78 0.11 -2.30 1.96
C SER A 78 1.00 -2.76 0.81
N TYR A 79 0.53 -2.52 -0.41
CA TYR A 79 1.33 -2.55 -1.60
C TYR A 79 2.48 -1.63 -1.28
N GLU A 80 3.70 -2.16 -1.34
CA GLU A 80 4.85 -1.31 -1.56
C GLU A 80 4.46 -0.36 -2.67
N TYR A 81 4.42 0.94 -2.36
CA TYR A 81 4.03 1.93 -3.33
C TYR A 81 5.13 1.95 -4.38
N PHE A 82 4.95 1.12 -5.40
CA PHE A 82 5.87 1.09 -6.50
C PHE A 82 5.66 2.40 -7.25
N PRO A 83 6.71 3.21 -7.43
CA PRO A 83 6.56 4.55 -7.99
C PRO A 83 6.04 4.55 -9.43
N ILE A 84 6.07 3.39 -10.08
CA ILE A 84 5.71 3.15 -11.47
C ILE A 84 4.81 1.92 -11.56
N LYS A 85 3.63 2.05 -12.15
CA LYS A 85 2.74 0.91 -12.41
C LYS A 85 3.01 0.26 -13.74
N GLU A 86 3.41 1.08 -14.73
CA GLU A 86 3.60 0.66 -16.11
C GLU A 86 4.86 1.28 -16.70
N ILE A 87 5.50 0.59 -17.63
CA ILE A 87 6.75 1.07 -18.24
C ILE A 87 6.61 2.43 -18.93
N HIS A 88 5.41 2.75 -19.43
CA HIS A 88 5.15 4.02 -20.11
C HIS A 88 5.21 5.22 -19.14
N GLU A 89 5.05 5.00 -17.83
CA GLU A 89 5.20 6.06 -16.83
C GLU A 89 6.66 6.47 -16.66
N LEU A 90 7.63 5.60 -17.00
CA LEU A 90 9.06 5.94 -17.02
C LEU A 90 9.36 7.07 -18.01
N GLU A 91 8.64 7.09 -19.13
CA GLU A 91 8.78 8.11 -20.19
C GLU A 91 8.55 9.52 -19.63
N ASN A 92 7.57 9.65 -18.74
CA ASN A 92 7.15 10.94 -18.19
C ASN A 92 7.98 11.38 -16.97
N GLN A 93 8.46 10.43 -16.17
CA GLN A 93 9.12 10.76 -14.91
C GLN A 93 10.61 11.11 -15.06
N GLN A 94 11.30 10.54 -16.06
CA GLN A 94 12.76 10.71 -16.34
C GLN A 94 13.73 10.56 -15.15
N LYS A 95 13.22 10.24 -13.96
CA LYS A 95 13.98 10.05 -12.72
C LYS A 95 14.62 8.65 -12.64
N TYR A 96 14.08 7.72 -13.42
CA TYR A 96 14.37 6.31 -13.31
C TYR A 96 15.04 5.81 -14.59
N GLY A 97 16.11 5.04 -14.45
CA GLY A 97 16.78 4.36 -15.55
C GLY A 97 16.23 2.95 -15.78
N LEU A 98 16.31 2.47 -17.02
CA LEU A 98 15.89 1.13 -17.43
C LEU A 98 17.08 0.40 -18.06
N CYS A 99 17.62 -0.59 -17.36
CA CYS A 99 18.71 -1.43 -17.83
C CYS A 99 18.17 -2.65 -18.59
N ILE A 100 18.59 -2.79 -19.85
CA ILE A 100 18.16 -3.86 -20.76
C ILE A 100 19.36 -4.36 -21.55
N ARG A 101 19.59 -5.67 -21.59
CA ARG A 101 20.63 -6.27 -22.45
C ARG A 101 20.45 -5.87 -23.92
N THR A 102 21.49 -5.31 -24.54
CA THR A 102 21.39 -4.78 -25.92
C THR A 102 21.17 -5.88 -26.97
N GLY A 103 21.60 -7.11 -26.65
CA GLY A 103 21.35 -8.30 -27.48
C GLY A 103 19.99 -8.98 -27.24
N SER A 104 19.17 -8.48 -26.32
CA SER A 104 17.87 -9.09 -26.02
C SER A 104 16.80 -8.72 -27.05
N TYR A 105 15.80 -9.59 -27.20
CA TYR A 105 14.58 -9.28 -27.96
C TYR A 105 13.82 -8.11 -27.33
N GLY A 106 13.85 -7.98 -26.00
CA GLY A 106 13.23 -6.84 -25.30
C GLY A 106 13.79 -5.51 -25.78
N PHE A 107 15.12 -5.41 -25.97
CA PHE A 107 15.77 -4.19 -26.45
C PHE A 107 15.31 -3.78 -27.87
N ASN A 108 14.87 -4.72 -28.72
CA ASN A 108 14.33 -4.38 -30.04
C ASN A 108 13.12 -3.45 -29.96
N ASN A 109 12.30 -3.54 -28.90
CA ASN A 109 11.10 -2.71 -28.74
C ASN A 109 11.41 -1.25 -28.37
N PHE A 110 12.65 -0.97 -27.97
CA PHE A 110 13.11 0.37 -27.59
C PHE A 110 14.01 1.00 -28.65
N SER A 111 14.25 0.30 -29.76
CA SER A 111 15.25 0.66 -30.75
C SER A 111 14.73 0.52 -32.18
N ARG A 112 15.31 1.25 -33.11
CA ARG A 112 15.14 1.08 -34.55
C ARG A 112 16.50 0.81 -35.22
N TYR A 113 16.48 0.13 -36.36
CA TYR A 113 17.65 -0.01 -37.21
C TYR A 113 17.72 1.18 -38.17
N GLU A 114 18.85 1.87 -38.18
CA GLU A 114 19.14 3.02 -39.03
C GLU A 114 20.62 2.94 -39.42
N ASP A 115 20.93 2.98 -40.72
CA ASP A 115 22.30 2.83 -41.27
C ASP A 115 23.08 1.61 -40.76
N GLY A 116 22.38 0.48 -40.60
CA GLY A 116 22.98 -0.77 -40.10
C GLY A 116 23.34 -0.74 -38.62
N LYS A 117 22.99 0.33 -37.89
CA LYS A 117 23.16 0.45 -36.45
C LYS A 117 21.80 0.41 -35.76
N LYS A 118 21.78 -0.21 -34.57
CA LYS A 118 20.60 -0.25 -33.72
C LYS A 118 20.63 0.96 -32.80
N LEU A 119 19.75 1.92 -33.05
CA LEU A 119 19.66 3.17 -32.30
C LEU A 119 18.41 3.15 -31.42
N LEU A 120 18.50 3.71 -30.22
CA LEU A 120 17.32 3.89 -29.36
C LEU A 120 16.36 4.90 -30.00
N LEU A 121 15.06 4.71 -29.80
CA LEU A 121 14.07 5.71 -30.18
C LEU A 121 14.27 6.96 -29.31
N ASP A 122 14.00 8.15 -29.86
CA ASP A 122 14.29 9.44 -29.22
C ASP A 122 13.79 9.53 -27.77
N LYS A 123 12.59 9.02 -27.53
CA LYS A 123 11.96 9.01 -26.20
C LYS A 123 12.65 8.13 -25.16
N TRP A 124 13.49 7.19 -25.58
CA TRP A 124 14.17 6.22 -24.70
C TRP A 124 15.64 6.52 -24.47
N ILE A 125 16.24 7.49 -25.18
CA ILE A 125 17.69 7.76 -25.16
C ILE A 125 18.21 8.04 -23.74
N ASN A 126 17.44 8.76 -22.92
CA ASN A 126 17.84 9.14 -21.56
C ASN A 126 17.28 8.22 -20.47
N ILE A 127 16.62 7.13 -20.86
CA ILE A 127 15.94 6.21 -19.93
C ILE A 127 16.57 4.83 -20.05
N VAL A 128 16.75 4.34 -21.28
CA VAL A 128 17.25 2.98 -21.52
C VAL A 128 18.77 2.97 -21.54
N ASN A 129 19.35 2.07 -20.75
CA ASN A 129 20.80 1.86 -20.65
C ASN A 129 21.57 3.14 -20.32
N VAL A 130 21.04 3.92 -19.37
CA VAL A 130 21.72 5.05 -18.78
C VAL A 130 23.11 4.64 -18.24
N PRO A 131 24.08 5.57 -18.14
CA PRO A 131 25.46 5.24 -17.74
C PRO A 131 25.57 4.41 -16.44
N GLU A 132 24.64 4.60 -15.51
CA GLU A 132 24.53 3.87 -14.25
C GLU A 132 24.36 2.37 -14.46
N CYS A 133 23.68 1.94 -15.54
CA CYS A 133 23.54 0.54 -15.95
C CYS A 133 24.89 -0.09 -16.31
N GLY A 134 25.87 0.69 -16.79
CA GLY A 134 27.17 0.18 -17.27
C GLY A 134 27.02 -0.90 -18.34
N ASN A 135 27.90 -1.91 -18.34
CA ASN A 135 27.86 -2.94 -19.37
C ASN A 135 26.80 -4.01 -19.08
N VAL A 136 25.57 -3.73 -19.49
CA VAL A 136 24.39 -4.60 -19.34
C VAL A 136 24.56 -6.00 -19.94
N ASN A 137 25.54 -6.23 -20.82
CA ASN A 137 25.76 -7.57 -21.41
C ASN A 137 26.61 -8.49 -20.53
N LYS A 138 27.24 -7.97 -19.47
CA LYS A 138 27.98 -8.78 -18.50
C LYS A 138 27.03 -9.28 -17.42
N GLU A 139 27.13 -10.57 -17.11
CA GLU A 139 26.31 -11.21 -16.07
C GLU A 139 26.51 -10.57 -14.68
N GLU A 140 27.74 -10.19 -14.34
CA GLU A 140 28.09 -9.49 -13.10
C GLU A 140 27.27 -8.20 -12.88
N VAL A 141 26.90 -7.52 -13.96
CA VAL A 141 26.11 -6.28 -13.91
C VAL A 141 24.65 -6.56 -13.59
N LEU A 142 24.12 -7.70 -14.05
CA LEU A 142 22.75 -8.15 -13.72
C LEU A 142 22.60 -8.54 -12.25
N VAL A 143 23.71 -8.84 -11.58
CA VAL A 143 23.74 -9.27 -10.19
C VAL A 143 23.88 -8.09 -9.22
N THR A 144 24.77 -7.17 -9.53
CA THR A 144 25.24 -6.15 -8.56
C THR A 144 24.52 -4.82 -8.67
N LYS A 145 23.92 -4.51 -9.83
CA LYS A 145 23.28 -3.21 -10.09
C LYS A 145 21.77 -3.10 -9.83
N PRO A 146 20.97 -4.18 -9.81
CA PRO A 146 19.55 -4.08 -9.48
C PRO A 146 19.28 -3.45 -8.11
N CYS A 147 20.26 -3.51 -7.21
CA CYS A 147 20.15 -3.00 -5.84
C CYS A 147 20.34 -1.48 -5.71
N ARG A 148 20.45 -0.74 -6.81
CA ARG A 148 20.59 0.72 -6.77
C ARG A 148 19.23 1.39 -6.86
N ASP A 149 19.05 2.38 -6.00
CA ASP A 149 17.86 3.22 -6.03
C ASP A 149 17.71 3.89 -7.40
N ASN A 150 16.53 3.77 -7.99
CA ASN A 150 16.09 4.34 -9.26
C ASN A 150 16.49 3.61 -10.57
N LEU A 151 16.97 2.36 -10.50
CA LEU A 151 17.18 1.54 -11.70
C LEU A 151 16.18 0.39 -11.79
N PHE A 152 15.57 0.25 -12.97
CA PHE A 152 14.77 -0.91 -13.33
C PHE A 152 15.57 -1.83 -14.23
N HIS A 153 15.46 -3.13 -14.00
CA HIS A 153 16.06 -4.13 -14.86
C HIS A 153 14.95 -4.87 -15.61
N LEU A 154 15.01 -4.83 -16.94
CA LEU A 154 14.12 -5.62 -17.78
C LEU A 154 14.86 -6.83 -18.31
N GLU A 155 14.46 -8.00 -17.83
CA GLU A 155 15.08 -9.26 -18.21
C GLU A 155 14.03 -10.36 -18.41
N ASN A 156 14.44 -11.47 -19.02
CA ASN A 156 13.59 -12.65 -19.11
C ASN A 156 13.29 -13.21 -17.71
N VAL A 157 12.01 -13.55 -17.45
CA VAL A 157 11.56 -14.13 -16.17
C VAL A 157 12.42 -15.32 -15.74
N ALA A 158 12.76 -16.23 -16.66
CA ALA A 158 13.56 -17.40 -16.33
C ALA A 158 15.00 -17.04 -15.91
N ILE A 159 15.58 -15.97 -16.49
CA ILE A 159 16.91 -15.49 -16.09
C ILE A 159 16.82 -14.84 -14.71
N MET A 160 15.81 -13.99 -14.47
CA MET A 160 15.66 -13.32 -13.18
C MET A 160 15.38 -14.32 -12.05
N GLU A 161 14.49 -15.29 -12.28
CA GLU A 161 14.23 -16.39 -11.34
C GLU A 161 15.52 -17.16 -11.03
N TYR A 162 16.33 -17.50 -12.04
CA TYR A 162 17.62 -18.15 -11.83
C TYR A 162 18.58 -17.32 -10.97
N LEU A 163 18.68 -16.01 -11.20
CA LEU A 163 19.56 -15.11 -10.44
C LEU A 163 19.12 -15.01 -8.96
N LEU A 164 17.81 -14.93 -8.72
CA LEU A 164 17.23 -14.91 -7.38
C LEU A 164 17.44 -16.25 -6.65
N ASP A 165 17.18 -17.35 -7.33
CA ASP A 165 17.25 -18.72 -6.77
C ASP A 165 18.64 -19.12 -6.31
N ASN A 166 19.67 -18.61 -6.99
CA ASN A 166 21.07 -18.86 -6.65
C ASN A 166 21.62 -17.86 -5.64
N LYS A 167 20.76 -16.98 -5.08
CA LYS A 167 21.12 -15.94 -4.10
C LYS A 167 22.29 -15.08 -4.56
N ILE A 168 22.40 -14.88 -5.88
CA ILE A 168 23.50 -14.09 -6.43
C ILE A 168 23.25 -12.60 -6.13
N ILE A 169 21.98 -12.21 -6.12
CA ILE A 169 21.51 -10.87 -5.78
C ILE A 169 21.23 -10.81 -4.27
N SER A 170 21.86 -9.87 -3.57
CA SER A 170 21.77 -9.74 -2.12
C SER A 170 20.68 -8.78 -1.63
N CYS A 171 20.00 -8.07 -2.53
CA CYS A 171 18.92 -7.14 -2.19
C CYS A 171 17.54 -7.76 -2.45
N GLU A 172 16.53 -7.16 -1.82
CA GLU A 172 15.12 -7.46 -2.08
C GLU A 172 14.73 -6.89 -3.45
N LEU A 173 14.24 -7.74 -4.34
CA LEU A 173 13.75 -7.36 -5.65
C LEU A 173 12.25 -7.58 -5.72
N THR A 174 11.54 -6.57 -6.21
CA THR A 174 10.09 -6.64 -6.42
C THR A 174 9.82 -6.70 -7.92
N GLU A 175 9.14 -7.76 -8.37
CA GLU A 175 8.71 -7.89 -9.77
C GLU A 175 7.55 -6.93 -10.07
N LEU A 176 7.64 -6.21 -11.18
CA LEU A 176 6.50 -5.47 -11.71
C LEU A 176 5.45 -6.48 -12.21
N PRO A 177 4.18 -6.37 -11.79
CA PRO A 177 3.15 -7.37 -12.12
C PRO A 177 2.84 -7.47 -13.63
N GLN A 178 3.31 -6.50 -14.43
CA GLN A 178 3.06 -6.43 -15.86
C GLN A 178 4.14 -7.15 -16.66
N LYS A 179 3.72 -8.18 -17.43
CA LYS A 179 4.55 -8.74 -18.51
C LYS A 179 4.48 -7.82 -19.71
N LEU A 180 5.56 -7.09 -19.94
CA LEU A 180 5.66 -6.12 -21.04
C LEU A 180 5.64 -6.78 -22.41
N PHE A 181 6.27 -7.96 -22.50
CA PHE A 181 6.35 -8.71 -23.75
C PHE A 181 6.02 -10.17 -23.48
N LYS A 182 5.15 -10.74 -24.31
CA LYS A 182 4.90 -12.18 -24.34
C LYS A 182 5.65 -12.76 -25.53
N THR A 183 6.90 -13.12 -25.31
CA THR A 183 7.71 -13.84 -26.30
C THR A 183 7.73 -15.32 -25.93
N ASP A 184 7.34 -16.18 -26.87
CA ASP A 184 7.56 -17.61 -26.72
C ASP A 184 9.00 -17.95 -27.08
N ASN A 185 9.59 -18.89 -26.33
CA ASN A 185 10.90 -19.45 -26.68
C ASN A 185 10.74 -20.29 -27.96
N SER A 186 11.49 -19.95 -28.99
CA SER A 186 11.52 -20.69 -30.25
C SER A 186 12.86 -21.40 -30.44
N ILE A 187 12.83 -22.63 -30.96
CA ILE A 187 14.03 -23.31 -31.43
C ILE A 187 14.35 -22.75 -32.82
N ILE A 188 15.51 -22.11 -32.97
CA ILE A 188 15.97 -21.60 -34.26
C ILE A 188 16.82 -22.67 -34.92
N LEU A 189 16.40 -23.10 -36.10
CA LEU A 189 17.15 -24.04 -36.94
C LEU A 189 17.81 -23.28 -38.07
N ASN A 190 18.96 -23.78 -38.52
CA ASN A 190 19.59 -23.28 -39.74
C ASN A 190 18.61 -23.43 -40.91
N LYS A 191 18.48 -22.41 -41.77
CA LYS A 191 17.66 -22.46 -42.99
C LYS A 191 18.00 -23.64 -43.90
N PHE A 192 19.25 -24.10 -43.86
CA PHE A 192 19.74 -25.26 -44.62
C PHE A 192 19.62 -26.59 -43.88
N ALA A 193 19.13 -26.59 -42.63
CA ALA A 193 18.77 -27.83 -41.97
C ALA A 193 17.70 -28.53 -42.80
N GLU A 194 17.84 -29.85 -42.98
CA GLU A 194 16.91 -30.63 -43.79
C GLU A 194 15.47 -30.37 -43.36
N ARG A 195 14.59 -30.13 -44.34
CA ARG A 195 13.15 -29.90 -44.13
C ARG A 195 12.53 -30.97 -43.21
N ARG A 196 12.99 -32.21 -43.35
CA ARG A 196 12.59 -33.37 -42.54
C ARG A 196 12.89 -33.22 -41.04
N LEU A 197 14.02 -32.60 -40.69
CA LEU A 197 14.39 -32.33 -39.30
C LEU A 197 13.46 -31.28 -38.69
N ASN A 198 13.14 -30.23 -39.43
CA ASN A 198 12.20 -29.20 -38.99
C ASN A 198 10.81 -29.79 -38.73
N ASP A 199 10.29 -30.60 -39.66
CA ASP A 199 8.97 -31.23 -39.52
C ASP A 199 8.93 -32.17 -38.31
N THR A 200 9.99 -32.97 -38.11
CA THR A 200 10.10 -33.89 -36.97
C THR A 200 10.18 -33.14 -35.65
N LEU A 201 10.98 -32.06 -35.58
CA LEU A 201 11.09 -31.23 -34.38
C LEU A 201 9.77 -30.54 -34.03
N ASN A 202 9.01 -30.07 -35.03
CA ASN A 202 7.70 -29.47 -34.79
C ASN A 202 6.71 -30.50 -34.24
N VAL A 203 6.69 -31.73 -34.77
CA VAL A 203 5.85 -32.81 -34.24
C VAL A 203 6.22 -33.15 -32.80
N VAL A 204 7.52 -33.32 -32.51
CA VAL A 204 7.99 -33.61 -31.14
C VAL A 204 7.65 -32.47 -30.20
N TYR A 205 7.83 -31.22 -30.63
CA TYR A 205 7.48 -30.04 -29.83
C TYR A 205 5.98 -29.98 -29.52
N LEU A 206 5.12 -30.23 -30.52
CA LEU A 206 3.67 -30.31 -30.32
C LEU A 206 3.29 -31.44 -29.36
N GLN A 207 3.90 -32.63 -29.51
CA GLN A 207 3.70 -33.73 -28.56
C GLN A 207 4.13 -33.36 -27.14
N MET A 208 5.24 -32.65 -26.97
CA MET A 208 5.69 -32.17 -25.65
C MET A 208 4.75 -31.12 -25.05
N LEU A 209 4.06 -30.34 -25.88
CA LEU A 209 3.03 -29.40 -25.45
C LEU A 209 1.77 -30.14 -25.01
N GLU A 210 1.24 -31.03 -25.84
CA GLU A 210 -0.01 -31.76 -25.60
C GLU A 210 0.09 -32.71 -24.39
N SER A 211 1.22 -33.40 -24.25
CA SER A 211 1.49 -34.30 -23.12
C SER A 211 1.77 -33.56 -21.80
N GLY A 212 1.88 -32.23 -21.82
CA GLY A 212 2.23 -31.44 -20.65
C GLY A 212 3.69 -31.59 -20.19
N ILE A 213 4.55 -32.29 -20.95
CA ILE A 213 5.98 -32.44 -20.64
C ILE A 213 6.65 -31.07 -20.51
N ARG A 214 6.35 -30.11 -21.40
CA ARG A 214 6.86 -28.72 -21.29
C ARG A 214 6.52 -28.11 -19.94
N ASN A 215 5.27 -28.26 -19.50
CA ASN A 215 4.81 -27.68 -18.24
C ASN A 215 5.48 -28.36 -17.04
N ARG A 216 5.70 -29.68 -17.10
CA ARG A 216 6.43 -30.43 -16.08
C ARG A 216 7.90 -30.03 -15.98
N ILE A 217 8.58 -29.85 -17.12
CA ILE A 217 9.96 -29.35 -17.14
C ILE A 217 9.98 -27.93 -16.56
N LYS A 218 9.08 -27.05 -17.03
CA LYS A 218 8.98 -25.68 -16.51
C LYS A 218 8.76 -25.66 -15.00
N SER A 219 7.86 -26.49 -14.46
CA SER A 219 7.60 -26.53 -13.03
C SER A 219 8.77 -27.13 -12.23
N GLN A 220 9.43 -28.15 -12.76
CA GLN A 220 10.58 -28.78 -12.11
C GLN A 220 11.78 -27.83 -12.00
N TRP A 221 12.00 -26.99 -13.01
CA TRP A 221 13.13 -26.06 -13.05
C TRP A 221 12.81 -24.66 -12.48
N LEU A 222 11.55 -24.19 -12.54
CA LEU A 222 11.18 -22.84 -12.11
C LEU A 222 10.24 -22.78 -10.87
N GLN A 223 9.37 -23.77 -10.64
CA GLN A 223 8.31 -23.65 -9.61
C GLN A 223 8.66 -24.22 -8.23
N ARG A 224 9.70 -25.04 -8.09
CA ARG A 224 10.00 -25.74 -6.82
C ARG A 224 10.37 -24.80 -5.65
N LYS A 225 10.74 -23.54 -5.90
CA LYS A 225 11.13 -22.57 -4.85
C LYS A 225 10.11 -21.45 -4.62
N ILE A 226 9.33 -21.09 -5.64
CA ILE A 226 8.28 -20.06 -5.56
C ILE A 226 7.21 -20.41 -4.51
N GLN A 227 6.96 -21.70 -4.24
CA GLN A 227 6.00 -22.12 -3.19
C GLN A 227 6.52 -21.93 -1.75
N GLU A 228 7.84 -21.86 -1.53
CA GLU A 228 8.40 -21.65 -0.19
C GLU A 228 8.43 -20.16 0.20
N ASP A 229 8.73 -19.26 -0.74
CA ASP A 229 8.76 -17.80 -0.52
C ASP A 229 7.37 -17.14 -0.62
N ASN A 230 6.40 -17.77 -1.30
CA ASN A 230 5.01 -17.28 -1.34
C ASN A 230 4.21 -17.58 -0.06
N LYS A 231 4.84 -18.04 1.03
CA LYS A 231 4.25 -17.84 2.35
C LYS A 231 4.17 -16.34 2.53
N LYS A 232 3.02 -15.74 2.17
CA LYS A 232 2.70 -14.32 2.35
C LYS A 232 3.20 -13.90 3.72
N VAL A 233 4.40 -13.33 3.76
CA VAL A 233 4.97 -12.81 4.99
C VAL A 233 4.09 -11.61 5.25
N LEU A 234 3.11 -11.78 6.13
CA LEU A 234 2.28 -10.69 6.60
C LEU A 234 3.26 -9.63 7.07
N SER A 235 3.32 -8.50 6.35
CA SER A 235 4.22 -7.41 6.71
C SER A 235 3.93 -7.05 8.16
N PRO A 236 4.92 -7.15 9.07
CA PRO A 236 4.67 -6.92 10.48
C PRO A 236 4.22 -5.49 10.68
N VAL A 237 3.24 -5.28 11.56
CA VAL A 237 2.76 -3.95 11.91
C VAL A 237 3.90 -3.19 12.58
N THR A 238 4.54 -2.28 11.84
CA THR A 238 5.66 -1.48 12.37
C THR A 238 5.17 -0.32 13.24
N MET A 239 6.01 0.14 14.18
CA MET A 239 5.73 1.30 15.04
C MET A 239 5.40 2.58 14.25
N GLN A 240 5.85 2.69 13.00
CA GLN A 240 5.53 3.82 12.13
C GLN A 240 4.02 3.91 11.83
N HIS A 241 3.34 2.77 11.71
CA HIS A 241 1.88 2.73 11.51
C HIS A 241 1.12 3.31 12.71
N MET A 242 1.59 3.04 13.93
CA MET A 242 0.95 3.46 15.18
C MET A 242 1.32 4.88 15.64
N ARG A 243 2.38 5.48 15.10
CA ARG A 243 2.88 6.82 15.51
C ARG A 243 1.78 7.89 15.58
N GLY A 244 0.83 7.86 14.65
CA GLY A 244 -0.28 8.81 14.64
C GLY A 244 -1.21 8.71 15.85
N ILE A 245 -1.52 7.48 16.29
CA ILE A 245 -2.35 7.25 17.48
C ILE A 245 -1.65 7.76 18.74
N PHE A 246 -0.35 7.49 18.88
CA PHE A 246 0.40 7.97 20.03
C PHE A 246 0.38 9.49 20.14
N ILE A 247 0.57 10.21 19.03
CA ILE A 247 0.50 11.67 19.00
C ILE A 247 -0.90 12.16 19.41
N LEU A 248 -1.96 11.55 18.89
CA LEU A 248 -3.33 11.89 19.27
C LEU A 248 -3.60 11.66 20.76
N ASN A 249 -3.17 10.51 21.30
CA ASN A 249 -3.33 10.21 22.73
C ASN A 249 -2.61 11.23 23.62
N VAL A 250 -1.40 11.65 23.26
CA VAL A 250 -0.67 12.69 24.00
C VAL A 250 -1.43 14.02 23.95
N PHE A 251 -2.01 14.37 22.80
CA PHE A 251 -2.84 15.58 22.66
C PHE A 251 -4.09 15.52 23.55
N PHE A 252 -4.80 14.39 23.57
CA PHE A 252 -5.97 14.20 24.46
C PHE A 252 -5.58 14.26 25.94
N MET A 253 -4.45 13.69 26.33
CA MET A 253 -3.95 13.78 27.70
C MET A 253 -3.65 15.24 28.10
N PHE A 254 -3.12 16.04 27.18
CA PHE A 254 -2.87 17.46 27.42
C PHE A 254 -4.17 18.25 27.64
N GLU A 255 -5.21 18.02 26.84
CA GLU A 255 -6.52 18.64 27.02
C GLU A 255 -7.15 18.31 28.38
N ILE A 256 -7.05 17.05 28.82
CA ILE A 256 -7.53 16.62 30.15
C ILE A 256 -6.77 17.37 31.27
N LEU A 257 -5.45 17.52 31.14
CA LEU A 257 -4.63 18.27 32.11
C LEU A 257 -5.02 19.75 32.16
N VAL A 258 -5.21 20.41 31.02
CA VAL A 258 -5.65 21.81 30.94
C VAL A 258 -7.04 21.99 31.57
N PHE A 259 -7.96 21.07 31.29
CA PHE A 259 -9.30 21.09 31.88
C PHE A 259 -9.26 20.95 33.40
N ASN A 260 -8.47 20.01 33.92
CA ASN A 260 -8.28 19.81 35.35
C ASN A 260 -7.64 21.03 36.04
N ALA A 261 -6.64 21.65 35.41
CA ALA A 261 -6.00 22.87 35.91
C ALA A 261 -7.00 24.04 36.01
N ASN A 262 -7.85 24.22 35.00
CA ASN A 262 -8.86 25.28 34.98
C ASN A 262 -9.93 25.10 36.08
N ASN A 263 -10.33 23.86 36.36
CA ASN A 263 -11.32 23.58 37.42
C ASN A 263 -10.75 23.82 38.82
N ASN A 264 -9.48 23.47 39.06
CA ASN A 264 -8.80 23.74 40.33
C ASN A 264 -8.63 25.25 40.60
N SER A 265 -8.42 26.06 39.54
CA SER A 265 -8.36 27.53 39.65
C SER A 265 -9.70 28.16 40.06
N LYS A 266 -10.84 27.60 39.62
CA LYS A 266 -12.17 28.11 39.99
C LYS A 266 -12.58 27.77 41.42
N SER A 267 -12.10 26.64 41.96
CA SER A 267 -12.38 26.22 43.34
C SER A 267 -11.70 27.10 44.40
N THR A 268 -10.60 27.75 44.06
CA THR A 268 -9.83 28.61 44.97
C THR A 268 -10.31 30.05 45.04
N LYS A 269 -11.44 30.44 44.40
CA LYS A 269 -12.06 31.73 44.70
C LYS A 269 -12.48 31.74 46.17
N PRO A 270 -11.86 32.58 47.03
CA PRO A 270 -12.18 32.59 48.44
C PRO A 270 -13.67 32.89 48.57
N LYS A 271 -14.40 32.02 49.27
CA LYS A 271 -15.74 32.34 49.76
C LYS A 271 -15.58 33.68 50.47
N LYS A 272 -16.12 34.76 49.87
CA LYS A 272 -16.19 36.07 50.54
C LYS A 272 -16.73 35.77 51.92
N LEU A 273 -15.90 35.95 52.94
CA LEU A 273 -16.30 35.90 54.33
C LEU A 273 -17.59 36.72 54.41
N GLN A 274 -18.72 36.02 54.58
CA GLN A 274 -19.94 36.67 55.01
C GLN A 274 -19.56 37.31 56.32
N LYS A 275 -19.34 38.64 56.30
CA LYS A 275 -19.19 39.47 57.47
C LYS A 275 -20.42 39.18 58.33
N ILE A 276 -20.24 38.36 59.37
CA ILE A 276 -21.19 38.21 60.45
C ILE A 276 -21.18 39.57 61.13
N ILE A 277 -22.11 40.44 60.76
CA ILE A 277 -22.40 41.67 61.49
C ILE A 277 -23.09 41.20 62.77
N ILE A 278 -22.31 40.94 63.80
CA ILE A 278 -22.82 40.82 65.16
C ILE A 278 -23.16 42.25 65.60
N SER A 279 -24.42 42.64 65.45
CA SER A 279 -24.96 43.80 66.13
C SER A 279 -24.93 43.52 67.63
N LYS A 280 -24.04 44.17 68.36
CA LYS A 280 -24.17 44.29 69.82
C LYS A 280 -25.07 45.50 70.12
N PRO A 281 -26.01 45.37 71.07
CA PRO A 281 -26.78 46.49 71.62
C PRO A 281 -25.91 47.44 72.44
#